data_AF-A0A662XYF3-F1
#
_entry.id   AF-A0A662XYF3-F1
#
_cell.length_a   1.000
_cell.length_b   1.000
_cell.length_c   1.000
_cell.angle_alpha   90.00
_cell.angle_beta   90.00
_cell.angle_gamma   90.00
#
_symmetry.space_group_name_H-M   'P 1'
#
loop_
_entity.id
_entity.type
_entity.pdbx_description
1 polymer ?
#
loop_
_entity_poly.entity_id
_entity_poly.type
_entity_poly.pdbx_seq_one_letter_code
_entity_poly.pdbx_strand_id
1 'polypeptide(L)'
;MAFPSARGLASSTSSSFSYMDAALPSNDSFAFDGTNSDLAQQLYYRAKANESMDKLLLRSVPDAVLSRLADLGLDWSKLPGIAQHALLWDSGFGFTSQNDAVQIWTLGGHSLTDLAVTLDEFHGVGCVDMNCTEPDGAVSYASYQCNGAQMLKAA
;
A
#
# COMPACT_ATOMS: atom_id res chain seq x y z
N MET A 1 4.05 25.26 39.98
CA MET A 1 3.88 24.10 39.06
C MET A 1 5.28 23.73 38.57
N ALA A 2 5.76 22.54 38.92
CA ALA A 2 7.16 22.12 38.77
C ALA A 2 7.49 21.61 37.35
N PHE A 3 8.76 21.76 36.96
CA PHE A 3 9.39 21.37 35.67
C PHE A 3 9.67 19.83 35.54
N PRO A 4 10.47 19.32 34.58
CA PRO A 4 10.19 19.00 33.17
C PRO A 4 10.66 17.56 32.80
N SER A 5 10.58 17.14 31.53
CA SER A 5 11.60 16.24 30.95
C SER A 5 11.58 16.24 29.43
N ALA A 6 12.39 17.12 28.86
CA ALA A 6 13.05 16.85 27.60
C ALA A 6 14.06 15.73 27.83
N ARG A 7 13.89 14.58 27.16
CA ARG A 7 14.98 13.64 26.92
C ARG A 7 15.45 13.82 25.50
N GLY A 8 16.49 14.64 25.34
CA GLY A 8 17.37 14.53 24.19
C GLY A 8 18.18 13.25 24.29
N LEU A 9 18.36 12.57 23.17
CA LEU A 9 19.53 11.72 22.94
C LEU A 9 20.44 12.47 21.96
N ALA A 10 21.68 12.67 22.39
CA ALA A 10 22.67 13.48 21.73
C ALA A 10 23.24 12.81 20.47
N SER A 11 23.24 13.57 19.39
CA SER A 11 24.31 13.82 18.42
C SER A 11 25.21 12.66 17.96
N SER A 12 25.14 12.32 16.66
CA SER A 12 26.07 12.86 15.64
C SER A 12 26.23 11.92 14.43
N THR A 13 25.72 12.35 13.27
CA THR A 13 26.37 12.32 11.95
C THR A 13 25.41 12.97 10.96
N SER A 14 25.86 14.05 10.32
CA SER A 14 25.09 14.76 9.30
C SER A 14 24.99 13.93 8.03
N SER A 15 23.86 13.25 7.90
CA SER A 15 23.19 13.04 6.63
C SER A 15 21.74 13.43 6.89
N SER A 16 21.35 14.60 6.37
CA SER A 16 19.96 15.06 6.40
C SER A 16 19.13 14.09 5.56
N PHE A 17 18.73 12.97 6.17
CA PHE A 17 17.74 12.06 5.61
C PHE A 17 16.39 12.77 5.74
N SER A 18 16.10 13.71 4.82
CA SER A 18 14.88 14.50 4.78
C SER A 18 13.61 13.64 4.79
N TYR A 19 13.73 12.35 4.46
CA TYR A 19 12.66 11.37 4.52
C TYR A 19 12.34 10.85 5.92
N MET A 20 13.26 10.93 6.89
CA MET A 20 13.02 10.47 8.28
C MET A 20 12.02 11.39 9.00
N ASP A 21 12.00 12.67 8.63
CA ASP A 21 11.04 13.68 9.09
C ASP A 21 9.97 13.99 8.05
N ALA A 22 9.85 13.21 6.97
CA ALA A 22 8.76 13.37 6.03
C ALA A 22 7.45 13.08 6.77
N ALA A 23 6.68 14.14 7.02
CA ALA A 23 5.30 14.01 7.44
C ALA A 23 4.57 13.29 6.30
N LEU A 24 4.29 12.00 6.50
CA LEU A 24 3.34 11.31 5.64
C LEU A 24 2.02 12.08 5.74
N PRO A 25 1.25 12.22 4.65
CA PRO A 25 -0.10 12.76 4.71
C PRO A 25 -0.97 11.81 5.53
N SER A 26 -0.85 11.89 6.86
CA SER A 26 -1.73 11.22 7.80
C SER A 26 -2.98 12.06 7.88
N ASN A 27 -4.00 11.68 7.13
CA ASN A 27 -5.32 12.17 7.44
C ASN A 27 -5.80 11.40 8.68
N ASP A 28 -6.13 12.10 9.76
CA ASP A 28 -6.70 11.48 10.97
C ASP A 28 -8.03 10.74 10.66
N SER A 29 -8.59 10.94 9.46
CA SER A 29 -9.74 10.19 8.94
C SER A 29 -9.39 8.89 8.19
N PHE A 30 -8.12 8.45 8.17
CA PHE A 30 -7.76 7.20 7.50
C PHE A 30 -8.44 5.99 8.18
N ALA A 31 -9.27 5.27 7.42
CA ALA A 31 -9.92 4.04 7.88
C ALA A 31 -9.52 2.86 7.00
N PHE A 32 -9.29 1.71 7.64
CA PHE A 32 -9.10 0.42 6.96
C PHE A 32 -10.48 -0.24 6.77
N ASP A 33 -11.33 0.40 5.97
CA ASP A 33 -12.71 -0.02 5.71
C ASP A 33 -12.98 -0.34 4.22
N GLY A 34 -11.94 -0.31 3.39
CA GLY A 34 -12.02 -0.58 1.96
C GLY A 34 -12.50 0.61 1.13
N THR A 35 -12.65 1.80 1.71
CA THR A 35 -13.05 3.03 0.97
C THR A 35 -11.91 3.67 0.18
N ASN A 36 -10.66 3.24 0.40
CA ASN A 36 -9.50 3.66 -0.37
C ASN A 36 -8.56 2.47 -0.62
N SER A 37 -7.73 2.63 -1.64
CA SER A 37 -6.69 1.66 -2.04
C SER A 37 -5.28 2.17 -1.77
N ASP A 38 -5.13 3.09 -0.80
CA ASP A 38 -3.81 3.48 -0.31
C ASP A 38 -3.21 2.38 0.59
N LEU A 39 -2.86 1.25 -0.03
CA LEU A 39 -2.28 0.11 0.67
C LEU A 39 -0.91 0.46 1.28
N ALA A 40 -0.20 1.45 0.73
CA ALA A 40 1.08 1.88 1.26
C ALA A 40 0.91 2.54 2.63
N GLN A 41 -0.05 3.44 2.78
CA GLN A 41 -0.42 4.02 4.06
C GLN A 41 -0.93 2.97 5.06
N GLN A 42 -1.72 2.01 4.59
CA GLN A 42 -2.21 0.89 5.43
C GLN A 42 -1.06 0.07 6.02
N LEU A 43 -0.13 -0.35 5.16
CA LEU A 43 1.03 -1.16 5.56
C LEU A 43 1.99 -0.37 6.45
N TYR A 44 2.07 0.96 6.29
CA TYR A 44 2.80 1.82 7.21
C TYR A 44 2.20 1.80 8.63
N TYR A 45 0.89 1.97 8.76
CA TYR A 45 0.23 1.93 10.09
C TYR A 45 0.33 0.56 10.75
N ARG A 46 0.23 -0.52 9.97
CA ARG A 46 0.49 -1.89 10.46
C ARG A 46 1.93 -2.04 10.95
N ALA A 47 2.92 -1.53 10.22
CA ALA A 47 4.31 -1.52 10.67
C ALA A 47 4.51 -0.72 11.98
N LYS A 48 3.82 0.41 12.14
CA LYS A 48 3.80 1.20 13.40
C LYS A 48 3.17 0.44 14.57
N ALA A 49 2.20 -0.44 14.30
CA ALA A 49 1.63 -1.37 15.26
C ALA A 49 2.52 -2.59 15.57
N ASN A 50 3.77 -2.60 15.08
CA ASN A 50 4.74 -3.69 15.18
C ASN A 50 4.31 -4.98 14.44
N GLU A 51 3.42 -4.86 13.46
CA GLU A 51 3.15 -5.98 12.55
C GLU A 51 4.30 -6.14 11.54
N SER A 52 4.42 -7.35 11.01
CA SER A 52 5.45 -7.69 10.03
C SER A 52 4.87 -8.59 8.95
N MET A 53 5.54 -8.62 7.81
CA MET A 53 5.26 -9.50 6.70
C MET A 53 6.57 -10.09 6.20
N ASP A 54 6.47 -11.27 5.59
CA ASP A 54 7.58 -11.89 4.89
C ASP A 54 8.07 -10.98 3.76
N LYS A 55 9.35 -11.13 3.42
CA LYS A 55 9.93 -10.40 2.30
C LYS A 55 9.35 -10.91 0.97
N LEU A 56 9.15 -9.99 0.04
CA LEU A 56 8.73 -10.31 -1.31
C LEU A 56 9.85 -11.05 -2.04
N LEU A 57 9.52 -12.24 -2.51
CA LEU A 57 10.36 -13.01 -3.41
C LEU A 57 9.98 -12.63 -4.83
N LEU A 58 10.55 -11.56 -5.39
CA LEU A 58 10.33 -11.20 -6.80
C LEU A 58 11.42 -11.81 -7.68
N ARG A 59 11.07 -12.25 -8.89
CA ARG A 59 12.08 -12.68 -9.88
C ARG A 59 12.98 -11.53 -10.30
N SER A 60 12.40 -10.35 -10.43
CA SER A 60 13.09 -9.09 -10.66
C SER A 60 12.33 -7.95 -10.01
N VAL A 61 13.06 -7.03 -9.39
CA VAL A 61 12.48 -5.78 -8.87
C VAL A 61 12.37 -4.79 -10.03
N PRO A 62 11.23 -4.10 -10.22
CA PRO A 62 11.09 -3.10 -11.28
C PRO A 62 12.09 -1.93 -11.14
N ASP A 63 12.63 -1.43 -12.25
CA ASP A 63 13.59 -0.30 -12.26
C ASP A 63 13.01 0.97 -11.63
N ALA A 64 11.71 1.20 -11.77
CA ALA A 64 11.01 2.31 -11.13
C ALA A 64 11.13 2.25 -9.59
N VAL A 65 11.01 1.05 -9.01
CA VAL A 65 11.18 0.82 -7.56
C VAL A 65 12.64 1.04 -7.15
N LEU A 66 13.57 0.48 -7.92
CA LEU A 66 15.01 0.61 -7.65
C LEU A 66 15.47 2.07 -7.72
N SER A 67 14.98 2.85 -8.68
CA SER A 67 15.33 4.27 -8.84
C SER A 67 14.87 5.09 -7.64
N ARG A 68 13.63 4.90 -7.17
CA ARG A 68 13.12 5.57 -5.97
C ARG A 68 13.96 5.26 -4.73
N LEU A 69 14.45 4.03 -4.60
CA LEU A 69 15.32 3.65 -3.49
C LEU A 69 16.72 4.24 -3.62
N ALA A 70 17.26 4.28 -4.84
CA ALA A 70 18.57 4.85 -5.12
C ALA A 70 18.63 6.33 -4.74
N ASP A 71 17.57 7.10 -5.03
CA ASP A 71 17.43 8.51 -4.65
C ASP A 71 17.50 8.73 -3.13
N LEU A 72 17.13 7.71 -2.35
CA LEU A 72 17.16 7.71 -0.88
C LEU A 72 18.37 6.98 -0.30
N GLY A 73 19.26 6.43 -1.14
CA GLY A 73 20.40 5.62 -0.71
C GLY A 73 20.01 4.29 -0.04
N LEU A 74 18.82 3.77 -0.37
CA LEU A 74 18.27 2.54 0.20
C LEU A 74 18.45 1.34 -0.75
N ASP A 75 18.41 0.14 -0.17
CA ASP A 75 18.55 -1.13 -0.89
C ASP A 75 17.31 -1.98 -0.64
N TRP A 76 16.68 -2.44 -1.71
CA TRP A 76 15.47 -3.28 -1.68
C TRP A 76 15.61 -4.47 -0.74
N SER A 77 16.75 -5.17 -0.80
CA SER A 77 16.98 -6.40 -0.03
C SER A 77 17.04 -6.16 1.48
N LYS A 78 17.36 -4.92 1.90
CA LYS A 78 17.47 -4.50 3.30
C LYS A 78 16.14 -4.01 3.87
N LEU A 79 15.16 -3.70 3.03
CA LEU A 79 13.84 -3.31 3.48
C LEU A 79 13.16 -4.47 4.23
N PRO A 80 12.39 -4.19 5.30
CA PRO A 80 11.50 -5.18 5.89
C PRO A 80 10.39 -5.54 4.88
N GLY A 81 9.85 -6.76 4.98
CA GLY A 81 8.90 -7.27 4.00
C GLY A 81 7.65 -6.40 3.85
N ILE A 82 7.15 -5.84 4.94
CA ILE A 82 6.00 -4.91 4.90
C ILE A 82 6.29 -3.63 4.09
N ALA A 83 7.52 -3.11 4.17
CA ALA A 83 7.93 -1.94 3.38
C ALA A 83 8.15 -2.31 1.89
N GLN A 84 8.59 -3.54 1.60
CA GLN A 84 8.68 -4.04 0.22
C GLN A 84 7.28 -4.10 -0.42
N HIS A 85 6.29 -4.63 0.28
CA HIS A 85 4.90 -4.67 -0.19
C HIS A 85 4.34 -3.26 -0.42
N ALA A 86 4.52 -2.37 0.56
CA ALA A 86 4.06 -0.98 0.46
C ALA A 86 4.68 -0.25 -0.73
N LEU A 87 6.00 -0.34 -0.88
CA LEU A 87 6.73 0.36 -1.95
C LEU A 87 6.40 -0.20 -3.33
N LEU A 88 6.22 -1.52 -3.47
CA LEU A 88 5.84 -2.13 -4.74
C LEU A 88 4.47 -1.61 -5.19
N TRP A 89 3.48 -1.64 -4.28
CA TRP A 89 2.15 -1.11 -4.54
C TRP A 89 2.23 0.35 -4.93
N ASP A 90 2.76 1.22 -4.06
CA ASP A 90 2.86 2.67 -4.30
C ASP A 90 3.59 3.04 -5.60
N SER A 91 4.45 2.15 -6.10
CA SER A 91 5.19 2.35 -7.35
C SER A 91 4.43 1.94 -8.61
N GLY A 92 3.18 1.48 -8.53
CA GLY A 92 2.42 1.08 -9.72
C GLY A 92 2.42 -0.43 -10.00
N PHE A 93 2.83 -1.28 -9.06
CA PHE A 93 3.04 -2.70 -9.35
C PHE A 93 2.27 -3.63 -8.41
N GLY A 94 1.70 -4.67 -9.01
CA GLY A 94 1.30 -5.89 -8.30
C GLY A 94 2.33 -7.00 -8.52
N PHE A 95 2.05 -8.19 -8.01
CA PHE A 95 2.86 -9.37 -8.28
C PHE A 95 1.98 -10.61 -8.53
N THR A 96 2.48 -11.53 -9.34
CA THR A 96 1.79 -12.79 -9.68
C THR A 96 2.15 -13.91 -8.71
N SER A 97 1.42 -15.02 -8.77
CA SER A 97 1.78 -16.25 -8.06
C SER A 97 3.11 -16.87 -8.52
N GLN A 98 3.62 -16.44 -9.68
CA GLN A 98 4.93 -16.82 -10.21
C GLN A 98 6.04 -15.85 -9.81
N ASN A 99 5.75 -14.90 -8.91
CA ASN A 99 6.69 -13.92 -8.39
C ASN A 99 7.16 -12.88 -9.43
N ASP A 100 6.39 -12.69 -10.49
CA ASP A 100 6.65 -11.67 -11.49
C ASP A 100 5.99 -10.36 -11.04
N ALA A 101 6.74 -9.26 -11.00
CA ALA A 101 6.17 -7.93 -10.78
C ALA A 101 5.48 -7.45 -12.05
N VAL A 102 4.23 -6.99 -11.94
CA VAL A 102 3.40 -6.60 -13.09
C VAL A 102 2.90 -5.18 -12.89
N GLN A 103 3.13 -4.34 -13.89
CA GLN A 103 2.69 -2.95 -13.87
C GLN A 103 1.17 -2.86 -13.97
N ILE A 104 0.58 -2.10 -13.06
CA ILE A 104 -0.84 -1.76 -13.04
C ILE A 104 -1.00 -0.44 -13.79
N TRP A 105 -1.83 -0.46 -14.83
CA TRP A 105 -2.17 0.72 -15.61
C TRP A 105 -3.53 1.22 -15.21
N THR A 106 -3.57 2.39 -14.56
CA THR A 106 -4.82 3.04 -14.20
C THR A 106 -5.40 3.77 -15.42
N LEU A 107 -6.73 3.83 -15.51
CA LEU A 107 -7.45 4.55 -16.56
C LEU A 107 -8.18 5.75 -15.95
N GLY A 108 -8.62 6.70 -16.78
CA GLY A 108 -9.47 7.81 -16.34
C GLY A 108 -8.79 8.86 -15.44
N GLY A 109 -7.46 8.84 -15.32
CA GLY A 109 -6.71 9.75 -14.43
C GLY A 109 -6.72 9.32 -12.96
N HIS A 110 -7.24 8.14 -12.64
CA HIS A 110 -7.18 7.57 -11.31
C HIS A 110 -5.74 7.22 -10.93
N SER A 111 -5.39 7.41 -9.65
CA SER A 111 -4.15 6.90 -9.11
C SER A 111 -4.37 5.51 -8.48
N LEU A 112 -3.31 4.86 -8.02
CA LEU A 112 -3.42 3.60 -7.27
C LEU A 112 -4.20 3.73 -5.97
N THR A 113 -4.26 4.93 -5.37
CA THR A 113 -5.03 5.14 -4.14
C THR A 113 -6.54 5.14 -4.39
N ASP A 114 -6.96 5.29 -5.66
CA ASP A 114 -8.35 5.51 -6.07
C ASP A 114 -8.94 4.32 -6.86
N LEU A 115 -8.35 3.13 -6.74
CA LEU A 115 -8.80 1.89 -7.35
C LEU A 115 -9.80 1.10 -6.50
N ALA A 116 -9.98 1.46 -5.23
CA ALA A 116 -10.99 0.84 -4.38
C ALA A 116 -12.38 1.14 -4.93
N VAL A 117 -13.18 0.09 -5.06
CA VAL A 117 -14.57 0.18 -5.52
C VAL A 117 -15.45 -0.43 -4.43
N THR A 118 -16.46 0.32 -4.01
CA THR A 118 -17.42 -0.16 -3.02
C THR A 118 -18.31 -1.25 -3.61
N LEU A 119 -18.93 -2.07 -2.75
CA LEU A 119 -19.83 -3.12 -3.21
C LEU A 119 -21.03 -2.54 -4.00
N ASP A 120 -21.54 -1.39 -3.58
CA ASP A 120 -22.65 -0.69 -4.25
C ASP A 120 -22.25 -0.18 -5.65
N GLU A 121 -21.06 0.39 -5.82
CA GLU A 121 -20.54 0.81 -7.13
C GLU A 121 -20.32 -0.39 -8.05
N PHE A 122 -19.79 -1.49 -7.51
CA PHE A 122 -19.59 -2.74 -8.23
C PHE A 122 -20.93 -3.35 -8.71
N HIS A 123 -21.93 -3.39 -7.85
CA HIS A 123 -23.29 -3.82 -8.22
C HIS A 123 -23.97 -2.85 -9.17
N GLY A 124 -23.72 -1.54 -9.02
CA GLY A 124 -24.29 -0.47 -9.84
C GLY A 124 -23.95 -0.58 -11.33
N VAL A 125 -22.80 -1.19 -11.67
CA VAL A 125 -22.40 -1.47 -13.06
C VAL A 125 -22.82 -2.87 -13.56
N GLY A 126 -23.65 -3.57 -12.79
CA GLY A 126 -24.18 -4.89 -13.12
C GLY A 126 -23.17 -6.02 -12.96
N CYS A 127 -22.17 -5.84 -12.09
CA CYS A 127 -21.25 -6.91 -11.76
C CYS A 127 -21.76 -7.77 -10.59
N VAL A 128 -21.34 -9.03 -10.56
CA VAL A 128 -21.75 -10.02 -9.55
C VAL A 128 -20.55 -10.42 -8.73
N ASP A 129 -20.70 -10.38 -7.41
CA ASP A 129 -19.68 -10.77 -6.44
C ASP A 129 -19.83 -12.25 -6.06
N MET A 130 -18.81 -12.77 -5.40
CA MET A 130 -18.84 -14.02 -4.66
C MET A 130 -18.46 -13.76 -3.21
N ASN A 131 -19.22 -14.35 -2.30
CA ASN A 131 -18.90 -14.34 -0.88
C ASN A 131 -17.70 -15.27 -0.60
N CYS A 132 -16.65 -14.67 -0.05
CA CYS A 132 -15.42 -15.31 0.37
C CYS A 132 -15.30 -15.19 1.89
N THR A 133 -16.15 -15.91 2.62
CA THR A 133 -16.07 -15.94 4.09
C THR A 133 -14.73 -16.54 4.52
N GLU A 134 -13.99 -15.77 5.31
CA GLU A 134 -12.69 -16.15 5.85
C GLU A 134 -12.85 -17.14 7.02
N PRO A 135 -11.79 -17.88 7.41
CA PRO A 135 -11.86 -18.89 8.46
C PRO A 135 -12.29 -18.36 9.84
N ASP A 136 -12.14 -17.07 10.10
CA ASP A 136 -12.58 -16.40 11.33
C ASP A 136 -14.05 -15.92 11.27
N GLY A 137 -14.73 -16.16 10.15
CA GLY A 137 -16.12 -15.77 9.91
C GLY A 137 -16.27 -14.36 9.34
N ALA A 138 -15.18 -13.61 9.12
CA ALA A 138 -15.24 -12.34 8.43
C ALA A 138 -15.68 -12.56 6.97
N VAL A 139 -16.63 -11.75 6.50
CA VAL A 139 -17.08 -11.82 5.11
C VAL A 139 -16.24 -10.90 4.26
N SER A 140 -15.53 -11.46 3.29
CA SER A 140 -14.95 -10.71 2.17
C SER A 140 -15.73 -11.01 0.89
N TYR A 141 -15.65 -10.11 -0.10
CA TYR A 141 -16.27 -10.28 -1.41
C TYR A 141 -15.20 -10.26 -2.49
N ALA A 142 -15.30 -11.16 -3.46
CA ALA A 142 -14.46 -11.15 -4.65
C ALA A 142 -15.31 -10.99 -5.91
N SER A 143 -14.71 -10.47 -7.00
CA SER A 143 -15.40 -10.38 -8.29
C SER A 143 -15.67 -11.79 -8.85
N TYR A 144 -16.93 -12.09 -9.17
CA TYR A 144 -17.32 -13.34 -9.81
C TYR A 144 -17.63 -13.14 -11.30
N GLN A 145 -18.50 -12.18 -11.64
CA GLN A 145 -18.84 -11.84 -13.02
C GLN A 145 -18.76 -10.34 -13.23
N CYS A 146 -17.63 -9.89 -13.77
CA CYS A 146 -17.39 -8.50 -14.12
C CYS A 146 -16.32 -8.42 -15.20
N ASN A 147 -16.55 -7.62 -16.23
CA ASN A 147 -15.53 -7.36 -17.25
C ASN A 147 -14.97 -5.94 -17.15
N GLY A 148 -13.84 -5.68 -17.80
CA GLY A 148 -13.17 -4.38 -17.75
C GLY A 148 -14.02 -3.21 -18.24
N ALA A 149 -14.94 -3.43 -19.19
CA ALA A 149 -15.81 -2.36 -19.71
C ALA A 149 -16.93 -1.98 -18.74
N GLN A 150 -17.37 -2.91 -17.88
CA GLN A 150 -18.27 -2.61 -16.77
C GLN A 150 -17.52 -1.87 -15.67
N MET A 151 -16.34 -2.38 -15.27
CA MET A 151 -15.52 -1.75 -14.23
C MET A 151 -15.06 -0.34 -14.55
N LEU A 152 -14.87 0.00 -15.83
CA LEU A 152 -14.53 1.37 -16.24
C LEU A 152 -15.65 2.38 -15.89
N LYS A 153 -16.86 1.92 -15.59
CA LYS A 153 -18.00 2.75 -15.21
C LYS A 153 -18.27 2.73 -13.70
N ALA A 154 -17.49 1.97 -12.94
CA ALA A 154 -17.62 1.87 -11.49
C ALA A 154 -16.69 2.91 -10.87
N ALA A 155 -17.18 4.15 -10.78
CA ALA A 155 -16.57 5.29 -10.12
C ALA A 155 -17.51 6.51 -10.24
#